data_AF-A0A183DSQ2-F1
#
_entry.id   AF-A0A183DSQ2-F1
#
_cell.length_a   1.000
_cell.length_b   1.000
_cell.length_c   1.000
_cell.angle_alpha   90.00
_cell.angle_beta   90.00
_cell.angle_gamma   90.00
#
_symmetry.space_group_name_H-M   'P 1'
#
loop_
_entity.id
_entity.type
_entity.pdbx_description
1 polymer ?
#
loop_
_entity_poly.entity_id
_entity_poly.type
_entity_poly.pdbx_seq_one_letter_code
_entity_poly.pdbx_strand_id
1 'polypeptide(L)'
;MEREIDRFASGLPIYNFRPDIKRILCHETQVLVVVAETGSGKSTQIPQYLALDGIVPVEKKILCTQPRKTAAEVLTRRVAHETSLAGYNHIVGRVLSDEE
;
A
#
# COMPACT_ATOMS: atom_id res chain seq x y z
N MET A 1 -7.74 -13.05 14.73
CA MET A 1 -7.92 -11.96 13.75
C MET A 1 -6.60 -11.23 13.48
N GLU A 2 -5.97 -10.57 14.46
CA GLU A 2 -4.63 -9.95 14.27
C GLU A 2 -3.57 -10.93 13.73
N ARG A 3 -3.52 -12.16 14.26
CA ARG A 3 -2.59 -13.21 13.81
C ARG A 3 -2.74 -13.64 12.34
N GLU A 4 -3.90 -13.41 11.72
CA GLU A 4 -4.17 -13.80 10.33
C GLU A 4 -3.67 -12.73 9.35
N ILE A 5 -3.89 -11.46 9.68
CA ILE A 5 -3.35 -10.32 8.93
C ILE A 5 -1.83 -10.38 8.92
N ASP A 6 -1.24 -10.62 10.10
CA ASP A 6 0.20 -10.69 10.26
C ASP A 6 0.80 -11.91 9.55
N ARG A 7 0.07 -13.03 9.45
CA ARG A 7 0.46 -14.21 8.65
C ARG A 7 0.48 -13.93 7.15
N PHE A 8 -0.53 -13.23 6.61
CA PHE A 8 -0.54 -12.85 5.21
C PHE A 8 0.51 -11.78 4.89
N ALA A 9 0.75 -10.84 5.80
CA ALA A 9 1.76 -9.79 5.64
C ALA A 9 3.20 -10.34 5.77
N SER A 10 3.48 -11.20 6.75
CA SER A 10 4.80 -11.81 6.97
C SER A 10 5.22 -12.79 5.86
N GLY A 11 4.28 -13.30 5.07
CA GLY A 11 4.57 -14.15 3.91
C GLY A 11 4.96 -13.38 2.64
N LEU A 12 4.76 -12.06 2.60
CA LEU A 12 5.05 -11.25 1.41
C LEU A 12 6.51 -10.76 1.44
N PRO A 13 7.29 -11.01 0.36
CA PRO A 13 8.69 -10.59 0.30
C PRO A 13 8.93 -9.11 0.58
N ILE A 14 7.97 -8.22 0.27
CA ILE A 14 8.11 -6.78 0.49
C ILE A 14 8.17 -6.39 1.98
N TYR A 15 7.68 -7.24 2.88
CA TYR A 15 7.64 -6.95 4.32
C TYR A 15 9.05 -6.72 4.89
N ASN A 16 10.02 -7.52 4.44
CA ASN A 16 11.41 -7.42 4.88
C ASN A 16 12.05 -6.07 4.54
N PHE A 17 11.50 -5.35 3.57
CA PHE A 17 12.01 -4.05 3.12
C PHE A 17 11.30 -2.85 3.78
N ARG A 18 10.28 -3.07 4.61
CA ARG A 18 9.52 -1.98 5.28
C ARG A 18 10.42 -1.01 6.05
N PRO A 19 11.41 -1.45 6.87
CA PRO A 19 12.31 -0.53 7.57
C PRO A 19 13.16 0.31 6.61
N ASP A 20 13.65 -0.30 5.53
CA ASP A 20 14.47 0.38 4.52
C ASP A 20 13.67 1.42 3.74
N ILE A 21 12.43 1.08 3.33
CA ILE A 21 11.53 2.03 2.66
C ILE A 21 11.33 3.28 3.52
N LYS A 22 11.08 3.11 4.82
CA LYS A 22 10.93 4.23 5.76
C LYS A 22 12.21 5.05 5.86
N ARG A 23 13.34 4.39 6.12
CA ARG A 23 14.64 5.06 6.24
C ARG A 23 14.97 5.89 5.01
N ILE A 24 14.86 5.30 3.82
CA ILE A 24 15.22 5.95 2.56
C ILE A 24 14.32 7.15 2.28
N LEU A 25 13.00 7.00 2.40
CA LEU A 25 12.04 8.07 2.08
C LEU A 25 12.01 9.20 3.13
N CYS A 26 12.31 8.91 4.39
CA CYS A 26 12.33 9.93 5.45
C CYS A 26 13.66 10.69 5.54
N HIS A 27 14.79 10.07 5.17
CA HIS A 27 16.10 10.60 5.53
C HIS A 27 17.10 10.73 4.37
N GLU A 28 16.89 10.04 3.25
CA GLU A 28 17.91 9.97 2.19
C GLU A 28 17.44 10.58 0.88
N THR A 29 16.27 10.17 0.37
CA THR A 29 15.82 10.57 -0.96
C THR A 29 14.31 10.73 -1.02
N GLN A 30 13.83 11.62 -1.89
CA GLN A 30 12.40 11.83 -2.11
C GLN A 30 11.76 10.81 -3.06
N VAL A 31 12.57 10.07 -3.83
CA VAL A 31 12.11 9.15 -4.88
C VAL A 31 12.76 7.79 -4.68
N LEU A 32 11.93 6.77 -4.52
CA LEU A 32 12.34 5.37 -4.39
C LEU A 32 11.81 4.56 -5.57
N VAL A 33 12.71 3.86 -6.27
CA VAL A 33 12.35 2.88 -7.32
C VAL A 33 12.39 1.49 -6.71
N VAL A 34 11.25 0.80 -6.74
CA VAL A 34 11.11 -0.56 -6.18
C VAL A 34 10.94 -1.57 -7.31
N VAL A 35 11.88 -2.52 -7.40
CA VAL A 35 11.81 -3.63 -8.36
C VAL A 35 11.60 -4.93 -7.58
N ALA A 36 10.55 -5.68 -7.94
CA ALA A 36 10.33 -7.04 -7.46
C ALA A 36 9.29 -7.75 -8.35
N GLU A 37 9.13 -9.05 -8.18
CA GLU A 37 8.20 -9.88 -8.97
C GLU A 37 6.72 -9.68 -8.62
N THR A 38 5.82 -9.97 -9.56
CA THR A 38 4.37 -9.98 -9.29
C THR A 38 4.05 -10.94 -8.14
N GLY A 39 3.12 -10.56 -7.26
CA GLY A 39 2.78 -11.34 -6.07
C GLY A 39 3.65 -11.04 -4.84
N SER A 40 4.72 -10.25 -4.97
CA SER A 40 5.55 -9.89 -3.81
C SER A 40 4.89 -8.95 -2.80
N GLY A 41 3.68 -8.44 -3.09
CA GLY A 41 2.95 -7.50 -2.22
C GLY A 41 3.18 -6.01 -2.49
N LYS A 42 3.93 -5.62 -3.53
CA LYS A 42 4.27 -4.20 -3.80
C LYS A 42 3.07 -3.25 -3.76
N SER A 43 2.10 -3.47 -4.65
CA SER A 43 0.98 -2.54 -4.81
C SER A 43 -0.01 -2.56 -3.65
N THR A 44 -0.11 -3.66 -2.91
CA THR A 44 -1.01 -3.77 -1.75
C THR A 44 -0.36 -3.21 -0.49
N GLN A 45 0.91 -3.49 -0.23
CA GLN A 45 1.54 -3.18 1.06
C GLN A 45 2.23 -1.82 1.12
N ILE A 46 2.92 -1.38 0.05
CA ILE A 46 3.69 -0.13 0.09
C ILE A 46 2.79 1.09 0.42
N PRO A 47 1.61 1.27 -0.20
CA PRO A 47 0.72 2.37 0.19
C PRO A 47 0.32 2.33 1.66
N GLN A 48 0.16 1.15 2.24
CA GLN A 48 -0.15 0.98 3.66
C GLN A 48 1.04 1.38 4.53
N TYR A 49 2.27 1.00 4.17
CA TYR A 49 3.46 1.44 4.90
C TYR A 49 3.60 2.97 4.88
N LEU A 50 3.37 3.59 3.72
CA LEU A 50 3.42 5.04 3.58
C LEU A 50 2.42 5.75 4.52
N ALA A 51 1.21 5.21 4.66
CA ALA A 51 0.16 5.76 5.51
C ALA A 51 0.39 5.47 7.01
N LEU A 52 0.65 4.20 7.34
CA LEU A 52 0.62 3.70 8.71
C LEU A 52 1.93 3.96 9.46
N ASP A 53 3.06 4.03 8.76
CA ASP A 53 4.36 4.28 9.40
C ASP A 53 4.67 5.77 9.57
N GLY A 54 3.73 6.65 9.21
CA GLY A 54 3.85 8.10 9.28
C GLY A 54 4.85 8.68 8.28
N ILE A 55 5.13 7.97 7.19
CA ILE A 55 6.01 8.47 6.11
C ILE A 55 5.31 9.61 5.37
N VAL A 56 4.01 9.45 5.10
CA VAL A 56 3.15 10.50 4.56
C VAL A 56 2.31 11.08 5.71
N PRO A 57 2.29 12.41 5.90
CA PRO A 57 1.43 13.05 6.89
C PRO A 57 -0.05 12.73 6.68
N VAL A 58 -0.82 12.64 7.76
CA VAL A 58 -2.23 12.22 7.76
C VAL A 58 -3.15 13.15 6.97
N GLU A 59 -2.76 14.42 6.81
CA GLU A 59 -3.47 15.43 6.03
C GLU A 59 -3.24 15.28 4.51
N LYS A 60 -2.29 14.45 4.09
CA LYS A 60 -1.99 14.18 2.67
C LYS A 60 -2.58 12.84 2.23
N LYS A 61 -2.83 12.73 0.92
CA LYS A 61 -3.33 11.51 0.29
C LYS A 61 -2.20 10.77 -0.41
N ILE A 62 -2.25 9.44 -0.34
CA ILE A 62 -1.38 8.56 -1.13
C ILE A 62 -2.15 8.17 -2.39
N LEU A 63 -1.52 8.38 -3.54
CA LEU A 63 -2.08 8.03 -4.84
C LEU A 63 -1.32 6.83 -5.40
N CYS A 64 -2.04 5.74 -5.64
CA CYS A 64 -1.52 4.58 -6.37
C CYS A 64 -2.21 4.51 -7.73
N THR A 65 -1.45 4.70 -8.80
CA THR A 65 -1.97 4.57 -10.17
C THR A 65 -1.88 3.13 -10.64
N GLN A 66 -2.81 2.73 -11.51
CA GLN A 66 -2.82 1.42 -12.15
C GLN A 66 -3.12 1.62 -13.64
N PRO A 67 -2.45 0.90 -14.55
CA PRO A 67 -2.65 1.06 -15.99
C PRO A 67 -4.02 0.54 -16.46
N ARG A 68 -4.73 -0.24 -15.65
CA ARG A 68 -6.03 -0.84 -15.99
C ARG A 68 -7.08 -0.51 -14.92
N LYS A 69 -8.28 -0.11 -15.36
CA LYS A 69 -9.45 0.17 -14.49
C LYS A 69 -9.78 -1.00 -13.55
N THR A 70 -9.78 -2.21 -14.08
CA THR A 70 -10.02 -3.44 -13.32
C THR A 70 -8.94 -3.71 -12.27
N ALA A 71 -7.67 -3.42 -12.57
CA ALA A 71 -6.58 -3.55 -11.62
C ALA A 71 -6.70 -2.53 -10.48
N ALA A 72 -7.06 -1.28 -10.79
CA ALA A 72 -7.35 -0.27 -9.78
C ALA A 72 -8.48 -0.72 -8.85
N GLU A 73 -9.58 -1.23 -9.40
CA GLU A 73 -10.73 -1.66 -8.60
C GLU A 73 -10.43 -2.87 -7.69
N VAL A 74 -9.73 -3.88 -8.21
CA VAL A 74 -9.31 -5.04 -7.40
C VAL A 74 -8.33 -4.59 -6.31
N LEU A 75 -7.39 -3.70 -6.65
CA LEU A 75 -6.42 -3.20 -5.69
C LEU A 75 -7.10 -2.40 -4.56
N THR A 76 -8.00 -1.47 -4.90
CA THR A 76 -8.76 -0.69 -3.91
C THR A 76 -9.52 -1.60 -2.96
N ARG A 77 -10.24 -2.61 -3.47
CA ARG A 77 -10.98 -3.56 -2.62
C ARG A 77 -10.05 -4.36 -1.71
N ARG A 78 -8.91 -4.81 -2.25
CA ARG A 78 -7.93 -5.60 -1.49
C ARG A 78 -7.32 -4.78 -0.36
N VAL A 79 -6.85 -3.57 -0.65
CA VAL A 79 -6.24 -2.69 0.36
C VAL A 79 -7.27 -2.25 1.38
N ALA A 80 -8.49 -1.89 0.97
CA ALA A 80 -9.56 -1.53 1.90
C ALA A 80 -9.87 -2.67 2.89
N HIS A 81 -9.93 -3.91 2.41
CA HIS A 81 -10.12 -5.08 3.27
C HIS A 81 -8.96 -5.27 4.25
N GLU A 82 -7.71 -5.21 3.78
CA GLU A 82 -6.51 -5.36 4.62
C GLU A 82 -6.41 -4.25 5.69
N THR A 83 -6.69 -2.99 5.33
CA THR A 83 -6.67 -1.87 6.28
C THR A 83 -7.81 -1.92 7.29
N SER A 84 -9.01 -2.34 6.87
CA SER A 84 -10.14 -2.53 7.77
C SER A 84 -9.85 -3.60 8.82
N LEU A 85 -9.18 -4.69 8.45
CA LEU A 85 -8.76 -5.71 9.41
C LEU A 85 -7.75 -5.15 10.43
N ALA A 86 -6.94 -4.16 10.06
CA ALA A 86 -6.01 -3.46 10.94
C ALA A 86 -6.67 -2.31 11.75
N GLY A 87 -8.00 -2.15 11.67
CA GLY A 87 -8.75 -1.12 12.41
C GLY A 87 -8.86 0.23 11.70
N TYR A 88 -8.32 0.37 10.49
CA TYR A 88 -8.38 1.60 9.70
C TYR A 88 -9.51 1.53 8.67
N ASN A 89 -10.70 1.96 9.09
CA ASN A 89 -11.91 1.95 8.25
C ASN A 89 -12.05 3.24 7.43
N HIS A 90 -12.58 3.11 6.20
CA HIS A 90 -12.96 4.22 5.32
C HIS A 90 -11.82 5.16 4.86
N ILE A 91 -10.57 4.72 4.93
CA ILE A 91 -9.40 5.51 4.48
C ILE A 91 -8.98 5.24 3.02
N VAL A 92 -9.61 4.27 2.35
CA VAL A 92 -9.26 3.86 0.98
C VAL A 92 -10.39 4.22 0.02
N GLY A 93 -10.05 4.87 -1.09
CA GLY A 93 -10.97 5.22 -2.17
C GLY A 93 -10.40 4.92 -3.55
N ARG A 94 -11.21 5.18 -4.58
CA ARG A 94 -10.79 5.10 -5.99
C ARG A 94 -11.32 6.29 -6.77
N VAL A 95 -10.57 6.68 -7.79
CA VAL A 95 -11.03 7.56 -8.87
C VAL A 95 -10.76 6.81 -10.16
N LEU A 96 -11.80 6.59 -10.96
CA LEU A 96 -11.68 5.98 -12.27
C LEU A 96 -12.18 7.01 -13.27
N SER A 97 -11.50 7.14 -14.40
CA SER A 97 -12.04 7.93 -15.51
C SER A 97 -13.38 7.32 -15.92
N ASP A 98 -14.38 8.18 -16.10
CA ASP A 98 -15.59 7.83 -16.81
C ASP A 98 -15.21 7.46 -18.25
N GLU A 99 -15.88 6.45 -18.79
CA GLU A 99 -15.87 6.27 -20.24
C GLU A 99 -16.91 7.26 -20.79
N GLU A 100 -16.53 8.03 -21.81
CA GLU A 100 -17.52 8.66 -22.69
C GLU A 100 -18.40 7.58 -23.35
#